data_AF-A0A3D0HR09-F1
#
_entry.id   AF-A0A3D0HR09-F1
#
_cell.length_a   1.000
_cell.length_b   1.000
_cell.length_c   1.000
_cell.angle_alpha   90.00
_cell.angle_beta   90.00
_cell.angle_gamma   90.00
#
_symmetry.space_group_name_H-M   'P 1'
#
loop_
_entity.id
_entity.type
_entity.pdbx_description
1 polymer ?
#
loop_
_entity_poly.entity_id
_entity_poly.type
_entity_poly.pdbx_seq_one_letter_code
_entity_poly.pdbx_strand_id
1 'polypeptide(L)'
;ESKKLLSGEFGQTVKPFNPEVQKKCIGDVEPITCRPADLIKPQLADIEKEMAQWKQQDEDVLSYALFPQVATEFFKYREAQKTKVDPTLADKENKVYPV
;
A
#
# COMPACT_ATOMS: atom_id res chain seq x y z
N GLU A 1 5.62 6.26 -12.82
CA GLU A 1 4.80 7.48 -12.67
C GLU A 1 4.52 8.21 -14.00
N SER A 2 5.50 8.64 -14.80
CA SER A 2 5.22 9.47 -15.99
C SER A 2 4.28 8.83 -17.03
N LYS A 3 4.34 7.50 -17.21
CA LYS A 3 3.40 6.77 -18.09
C LYS A 3 1.98 6.73 -17.54
N LYS A 4 1.82 6.65 -16.22
CA LYS A 4 0.52 6.66 -15.53
C LYS A 4 -0.16 8.03 -15.63
N LEU A 5 0.64 9.10 -15.56
CA LEU A 5 0.17 10.47 -15.82
C LEU A 5 -0.35 10.62 -17.25
N LEU A 6 0.41 10.12 -18.23
CA LEU A 6 0.04 10.19 -19.64
C LEU A 6 -1.13 9.26 -20.02
N SER A 7 -1.41 8.24 -19.22
CA SER A 7 -2.56 7.34 -19.38
C SER A 7 -3.80 7.80 -18.60
N GLY A 8 -3.76 8.95 -17.91
CA GLY A 8 -4.93 9.50 -17.22
C GLY A 8 -5.20 8.93 -15.83
N GLU A 9 -4.34 8.06 -15.30
CA GLU A 9 -4.51 7.43 -13.96
C GLU A 9 -4.42 8.44 -12.80
N PHE A 10 -3.97 9.67 -13.06
CA PHE A 10 -3.95 10.78 -12.10
C PHE A 10 -5.07 11.81 -12.34
N GLY A 11 -5.98 11.54 -13.27
CA GLY A 11 -7.05 12.44 -13.67
C GLY A 11 -6.66 13.38 -14.81
N GLN A 12 -7.56 14.33 -15.10
CA GLN A 12 -7.43 15.24 -16.22
C GLN A 12 -6.46 16.38 -15.91
N THR A 13 -5.48 16.59 -16.80
CA THR A 13 -4.56 17.72 -16.73
C THR A 13 -5.21 19.02 -17.22
N VAL A 14 -4.74 20.16 -16.70
CA VAL A 14 -5.24 21.50 -17.06
C VAL A 14 -5.17 21.78 -18.56
N LYS A 15 -4.15 21.24 -19.23
CA LYS A 15 -3.97 21.30 -20.69
C LYS A 15 -3.84 19.89 -21.25
N PRO A 16 -4.31 19.64 -22.48
CA PRO A 16 -4.11 18.37 -23.15
C PRO A 16 -2.61 18.12 -23.38
N PHE A 17 -2.20 16.85 -23.31
CA PHE A 17 -0.85 16.45 -23.68
C PHE A 17 -0.62 16.56 -25.18
N ASN A 18 0.64 16.70 -25.57
CA ASN A 18 1.02 16.56 -26.97
C ASN A 18 0.75 15.10 -27.41
N PRO A 19 -0.10 14.84 -28.42
CA PRO A 19 -0.47 13.49 -28.83
C PRO A 19 0.72 12.63 -29.27
N GLU A 20 1.75 13.23 -29.88
CA GLU A 20 2.94 12.49 -30.32
C GLU A 20 3.78 12.01 -29.14
N VAL A 21 3.94 12.86 -28.12
CA VAL A 21 4.69 12.53 -26.90
C VAL A 21 3.92 11.50 -26.08
N GLN A 22 2.60 11.69 -25.97
CA GLN A 22 1.72 10.75 -25.29
C GLN A 22 1.84 9.36 -25.93
N LYS A 23 1.63 9.26 -27.26
CA LYS A 23 1.74 7.99 -28.00
C LYS A 23 3.12 7.34 -27.90
N LYS A 24 4.22 8.11 -27.91
CA LYS A 24 5.57 7.56 -27.70
C LYS A 24 5.76 6.95 -26.30
N CYS A 25 5.11 7.51 -25.28
CA CYS A 25 5.29 7.07 -23.90
C CYS A 25 4.36 5.92 -23.50
N ILE A 26 3.09 5.94 -23.94
CA ILE A 26 2.07 4.94 -23.59
C ILE A 26 1.83 3.90 -24.69
N GLY A 27 2.37 4.09 -25.89
CA GLY A 27 2.21 3.16 -27.01
C GLY A 27 0.76 3.10 -27.48
N ASP A 28 0.21 1.89 -27.49
CA ASP A 28 -1.17 1.59 -27.89
C ASP A 28 -2.16 1.57 -26.69
N VAL A 29 -1.70 1.97 -25.50
CA VAL A 29 -2.57 2.06 -24.32
C VAL A 29 -3.51 3.26 -24.47
N GLU A 30 -4.81 3.02 -24.43
CA GLU A 30 -5.82 4.09 -24.44
C GLU A 30 -5.84 4.80 -23.08
N PRO A 31 -5.66 6.14 -23.04
CA PRO A 31 -5.78 6.90 -21.81
C PRO A 31 -7.20 6.82 -21.23
N ILE A 32 -7.31 6.66 -19.92
CA ILE A 32 -8.59 6.75 -19.23
C ILE A 32 -9.05 8.21 -19.16
N THR A 33 -10.36 8.42 -19.32
CA THR A 33 -11.00 9.74 -19.21
C THR A 33 -11.96 9.84 -18.03
N CYS A 34 -12.26 8.71 -17.38
CA CYS A 34 -13.06 8.65 -16.16
C CYS A 34 -12.24 8.95 -14.90
N ARG A 35 -12.92 9.07 -13.75
CA ARG A 35 -12.23 9.18 -12.46
C ARG A 35 -11.50 7.86 -12.19
N PRO A 36 -10.17 7.88 -11.95
CA PRO A 36 -9.39 6.65 -11.77
C PRO A 36 -9.91 5.73 -10.64
N ALA A 37 -10.47 6.33 -9.59
CA ALA A 37 -11.05 5.60 -8.46
C ALA A 37 -12.26 4.74 -8.83
N ASP A 38 -12.96 5.03 -9.94
CA ASP A 38 -14.12 4.27 -10.38
C ASP A 38 -13.72 2.87 -10.90
N LEU A 39 -12.45 2.70 -11.31
CA LEU A 39 -11.89 1.42 -11.76
C LEU A 39 -11.36 0.57 -10.60
N ILE A 40 -11.25 1.15 -9.40
CA ILE A 40 -10.71 0.48 -8.22
C ILE A 40 -11.86 -0.19 -7.45
N LYS A 41 -11.76 -1.50 -7.27
CA LYS A 41 -12.73 -2.26 -6.48
C LYS A 41 -12.61 -1.93 -4.98
N PRO A 42 -13.68 -2.08 -4.18
CA PRO A 42 -13.57 -1.98 -2.73
C PRO A 42 -12.54 -2.99 -2.19
N GLN A 43 -11.53 -2.51 -1.47
CA GLN A 43 -10.42 -3.32 -0.95
C GLN A 43 -10.37 -3.40 0.57
N LEU A 44 -11.14 -2.57 1.30
CA LEU A 44 -11.06 -2.48 2.76
C LEU A 44 -11.25 -3.83 3.46
N ALA A 45 -12.25 -4.61 3.04
CA ALA A 45 -12.53 -5.91 3.65
C ALA A 45 -11.42 -6.95 3.40
N ASP A 46 -10.70 -6.84 2.28
CA ASP A 46 -9.60 -7.74 1.95
C ASP A 46 -8.34 -7.35 2.74
N ILE A 47 -8.06 -6.04 2.82
CA ILE A 47 -6.98 -5.46 3.63
C ILE A 47 -7.16 -5.81 5.10
N GLU A 48 -8.38 -5.68 5.63
CA GLU A 48 -8.69 -6.02 7.02
C GLU A 48 -8.43 -7.51 7.32
N LYS A 49 -8.78 -8.41 6.39
CA LYS A 49 -8.50 -9.85 6.53
C LYS A 49 -7.00 -10.14 6.51
N GLU A 50 -6.23 -9.48 5.65
CA GLU A 50 -4.78 -9.68 5.53
C GLU A 50 -4.06 -9.29 6.82
N MET A 51 -4.46 -8.19 7.45
CA MET A 51 -3.83 -7.67 8.67
C MET A 51 -4.57 -8.00 9.97
N ALA A 52 -5.56 -8.92 9.93
CA ALA A 52 -6.42 -9.24 11.07
C ALA A 52 -5.64 -9.60 12.35
N GLN A 53 -4.47 -10.24 12.21
CA GLN A 53 -3.59 -10.61 13.32
C GLN A 53 -3.00 -9.40 14.08
N TRP A 54 -2.88 -8.25 13.41
CA TRP A 54 -2.30 -7.03 13.98
C TRP A 54 -3.34 -5.99 14.38
N LYS A 55 -4.61 -6.21 14.03
CA LYS A 55 -5.71 -5.26 14.26
C LYS A 55 -5.98 -5.07 15.75
N GLN A 56 -5.83 -3.85 16.25
CA GLN A 56 -6.29 -3.45 17.58
C GLN A 56 -7.39 -2.38 17.51
N GLN A 57 -7.37 -1.58 16.45
CA GLN A 57 -8.32 -0.50 16.16
C GLN A 57 -8.49 -0.37 14.63
N ASP A 58 -9.51 0.35 14.17
CA ASP A 58 -9.80 0.49 12.75
C ASP A 58 -8.74 1.34 12.01
N GLU A 59 -8.08 2.26 12.72
CA GLU A 59 -6.98 3.09 12.21
C GLU A 59 -5.74 2.27 11.85
N ASP A 60 -5.57 1.07 12.42
CA ASP A 60 -4.49 0.17 12.02
C ASP A 60 -4.71 -0.32 10.58
N VAL A 61 -5.98 -0.57 10.20
CA VAL A 61 -6.35 -0.96 8.82
C VAL A 61 -6.05 0.16 7.84
N LEU A 62 -6.31 1.41 8.23
CA LEU A 62 -5.97 2.57 7.43
C LEU A 62 -4.45 2.75 7.30
N SER A 63 -3.71 2.57 8.40
CA SER A 63 -2.25 2.67 8.40
C SER A 63 -1.62 1.63 7.48
N TYR A 64 -2.14 0.40 7.51
CA TYR A 64 -1.71 -0.68 6.63
C TYR A 64 -2.10 -0.45 5.16
N ALA A 65 -3.29 0.09 4.90
CA ALA A 65 -3.73 0.44 3.55
C ALA A 65 -2.86 1.54 2.91
N LEU A 66 -2.40 2.53 3.70
CA LEU A 66 -1.57 3.62 3.21
C LEU A 66 -0.09 3.23 3.06
N PHE A 67 0.45 2.49 4.04
CA PHE A 67 1.88 2.15 4.11
C PHE A 67 2.09 0.71 4.60
N PRO A 68 1.80 -0.32 3.79
CA PRO A 68 1.76 -1.71 4.26
C PRO A 68 3.10 -2.18 4.84
N GLN A 69 4.23 -1.79 4.24
CA GLN A 69 5.56 -2.15 4.72
C GLN A 69 5.86 -1.52 6.10
N VAL A 70 5.69 -0.20 6.21
CA VAL A 70 5.96 0.56 7.45
C VAL A 70 5.00 0.14 8.56
N ALA A 71 3.72 -0.06 8.24
CA ALA A 71 2.71 -0.52 9.18
C ALA A 71 3.03 -1.91 9.73
N THR A 72 3.47 -2.84 8.87
CA THR A 72 3.86 -4.19 9.30
C THR A 72 5.02 -4.16 10.29
N GLU A 73 6.05 -3.35 10.05
CA GLU A 73 7.17 -3.17 10.98
C GLU A 73 6.71 -2.55 12.30
N PHE A 74 5.86 -1.53 12.24
CA PHE A 74 5.28 -0.90 13.42
C PHE A 74 4.45 -1.88 14.25
N PHE A 75 3.64 -2.74 13.61
CA PHE A 75 2.83 -3.73 14.32
C PHE A 75 3.68 -4.75 15.06
N LYS A 76 4.76 -5.24 14.41
CA LYS A 76 5.73 -6.15 15.05
C LYS A 76 6.42 -5.48 16.25
N TYR A 77 6.84 -4.23 16.09
CA TYR A 77 7.45 -3.46 17.18
C TYR A 77 6.47 -3.24 18.35
N ARG A 78 5.22 -2.89 18.05
CA ARG A 78 4.15 -2.71 19.05
C ARG A 78 3.85 -4.00 19.80
N GLU A 79 3.81 -5.13 19.10
CA GLU A 79 3.63 -6.45 19.69
C GLU A 79 4.80 -6.79 20.63
N ALA A 80 6.04 -6.56 20.18
CA ALA A 80 7.24 -6.76 20.98
C ALA A 80 7.28 -5.94 22.27
N GLN A 81 6.87 -4.67 22.21
CA GLN A 81 6.80 -3.80 23.39
C GLN A 81 5.76 -4.31 24.41
N LYS A 82 4.65 -4.89 23.93
CA LYS A 82 3.62 -5.47 24.81
C LYS A 82 4.08 -6.79 25.44
N THR A 83 4.73 -7.65 24.67
CA THR A 83 5.21 -8.96 25.14
C THR A 83 6.53 -8.86 25.91
N LYS A 84 7.23 -7.72 25.85
CA LYS A 84 8.63 -7.54 26.27
C LYS A 84 9.60 -8.51 25.60
N VAL A 85 9.19 -9.12 24.49
CA VAL A 85 10.01 -10.05 23.71
C VAL A 85 10.38 -9.33 22.42
N ASP A 86 11.65 -8.95 22.29
CA ASP A 86 12.15 -8.31 21.09
C ASP A 86 12.21 -9.33 19.93
N PRO A 87 11.56 -9.10 18.77
CA PRO A 87 11.54 -10.05 17.67
C PRO A 87 12.90 -10.13 16.96
N THR A 88 13.77 -9.14 17.18
CA THR A 88 15.14 -9.12 16.64
C THR A 88 16.11 -9.96 17.49
N LEU A 89 15.77 -10.19 18.76
CA LEU A 89 16.51 -11.06 19.68
C LEU A 89 15.83 -12.43 19.90
N ALA A 90 14.57 -12.58 19.47
CA ALA A 90 13.81 -13.82 19.56
C ALA A 90 14.29 -14.82 18.50
N ASP A 91 15.34 -15.56 18.85
CA ASP A 91 15.87 -16.65 18.06
C ASP A 91 14.91 -17.85 18.14
N LYS A 92 13.91 -17.88 17.25
CA LYS A 92 12.86 -18.91 17.22
C LYS A 92 13.41 -20.33 16.99
N GLU A 93 14.61 -20.44 16.43
CA GLU A 93 15.30 -21.71 16.18
C GLU A 93 15.93 -22.27 17.46
N ASN A 94 16.45 -21.40 18.33
CA ASN A 94 17.15 -21.78 19.56
C ASN A 94 16.30 -21.74 20.84
N LYS A 95 15.01 -21.34 20.76
CA LYS A 95 14.09 -21.18 21.92
C LYS A 95 14.67 -20.32 23.05
N VAL A 96 15.50 -19.33 22.71
CA VAL A 96 16.03 -18.40 23.71
C VAL A 96 15.07 -17.23 23.85
N TYR A 97 14.51 -17.07 25.05
CA TYR A 97 13.71 -15.91 25.42
C TYR A 97 14.66 -14.80 25.91
N PRO A 98 14.65 -13.59 25.31
CA PRO A 98 15.33 -12.46 25.92
C PRO A 98 14.58 -12.11 27.21
N VAL A 99 15.28 -12.16 28.35
CA VAL A 99 14.81 -11.61 29.63
C VAL A 99 14.93 -10.09 29.65
#